data_AF-A0A3S1BRA5-F1
#
_entry.id   AF-A0A3S1BRA5-F1
#
_cell.length_a   1.000
_cell.length_b   1.000
_cell.length_c   1.000
_cell.angle_alpha   90.00
_cell.angle_beta   90.00
_cell.angle_gamma   90.00
#
_symmetry.space_group_name_H-M   'P 1'
#
loop_
_entity.id
_entity.type
_entity.pdbx_description
1 polymer ?
#
loop_
_entity_poly.entity_id
_entity_poly.type
_entity_poly.pdbx_seq_one_letter_code
_entity_poly.pdbx_strand_id
1 'polypeptide(L)'
;MSIINVDDEFSSYEEVEERIQQLQDTEKFKLWKRDSRTIAAAIKRMPKRVFNPEVKYNELLYCCVYGGRETKDELRSMRQRCPYQIKFRCTQDGQRLRVVSITPNHNHGPAEATEADVGESKTAVSPSPPASDADADEEEEAFTSNSSDVNIEDMMDSPDTNNLAMSNTSDGLSGLQPVKLVSNMSFKQPKLKVILDVDTGIDDSHAIMLALAHHNVEILAITCANGNVNVDLVVENTLRVLHACGREDIPIYRGAECSLLGNTSQFENFSGEAWNTPVDTSVVQKEHAANAIIRIISNYPGEVTVVALAPLTNLALAMRLDSTVGRKIKDLYIMGGNIEGRGRISPCAEFNFYNDPEAAQVVLKEFINITILPYEVCRKFLLPWDFFD
;
A
#
# COMPACT_ATOMS: atom_id res chain seq x y z
N MET A 1 18.57 -31.66 28.08
CA MET A 1 17.09 -31.60 27.98
C MET A 1 16.76 -30.70 26.81
N SER A 2 15.80 -31.07 25.95
CA SER A 2 15.33 -30.16 24.89
C SER A 2 14.76 -28.90 25.54
N ILE A 3 15.06 -27.74 24.96
CA ILE A 3 14.64 -26.42 25.48
C ILE A 3 13.12 -26.28 25.46
N ILE A 4 12.46 -26.92 24.49
CA ILE A 4 11.00 -27.01 24.38
C ILE A 4 10.63 -28.47 24.10
N ASN A 5 9.61 -28.97 24.79
CA ASN A 5 9.04 -30.31 24.59
C ASN A 5 7.56 -30.21 24.23
N VAL A 6 7.04 -31.27 23.60
CA VAL A 6 5.59 -31.43 23.45
C VAL A 6 4.96 -31.51 24.83
N ASP A 7 3.78 -30.91 24.97
CA ASP A 7 3.04 -30.74 26.23
C ASP A 7 3.59 -29.71 27.23
N ASP A 8 4.70 -29.02 26.92
CA ASP A 8 5.11 -27.85 27.70
C ASP A 8 3.99 -26.79 27.68
N GLU A 9 3.70 -26.21 28.84
CA GLU A 9 2.67 -25.19 29.03
C GLU A 9 3.25 -23.87 29.51
N PHE A 10 2.75 -22.77 28.96
CA PHE A 10 3.18 -21.40 29.24
C PHE A 10 1.97 -20.57 29.69
N SER A 11 2.16 -19.77 30.73
CA SER A 11 1.09 -18.96 31.34
C SER A 11 0.85 -17.64 30.61
N SER A 12 1.81 -17.21 29.77
CA SER A 12 1.72 -16.00 28.96
C SER A 12 2.37 -16.17 27.60
N TYR A 13 2.08 -15.25 26.67
CA TYR A 13 2.80 -15.18 25.40
C TYR A 13 4.26 -14.74 25.56
N GLU A 14 4.57 -13.95 26.58
CA GLU A 14 5.93 -13.49 26.86
C GLU A 14 6.86 -14.65 27.23
N GLU A 15 6.38 -15.58 28.07
CA GLU A 15 7.13 -16.81 28.41
C GLU A 15 7.41 -17.68 27.16
N VAL A 16 6.51 -17.69 26.18
CA VAL A 16 6.71 -18.39 24.90
C VAL A 16 7.81 -17.72 24.09
N GLU A 17 7.80 -16.39 23.97
CA GLU A 17 8.83 -15.63 23.24
C GLU A 17 10.20 -15.79 23.88
N GLU A 18 10.31 -15.70 25.21
CA GLU A 18 11.57 -15.94 25.94
C GLU A 18 12.13 -17.33 25.66
N ARG A 19 11.26 -18.36 25.68
CA ARG A 19 11.68 -19.73 25.45
C ARG A 19 12.07 -19.98 23.99
N ILE A 20 11.35 -19.39 23.03
CA ILE A 20 11.70 -19.44 21.61
C ILE A 20 13.03 -18.74 21.37
N GLN A 21 13.30 -17.60 22.02
CA GLN A 21 14.59 -16.92 21.93
C GLN A 21 15.72 -17.79 22.47
N GLN A 22 15.54 -18.40 23.65
CA GLN A 22 16.52 -19.33 24.24
C GLN A 22 16.84 -20.52 23.30
N LEU A 23 15.81 -21.05 22.63
CA LEU A 23 15.96 -22.13 21.64
C LEU A 23 16.79 -21.67 20.44
N GLN A 24 16.46 -20.52 19.85
CA GLN A 24 17.18 -19.94 18.71
C GLN A 24 18.65 -19.66 19.04
N ASP A 25 18.92 -19.14 20.24
CA ASP A 25 20.28 -18.80 20.69
C ASP A 25 21.15 -20.04 20.91
N THR A 26 20.54 -21.13 21.38
CA THR A 26 21.24 -22.39 21.67
C THR A 26 21.49 -23.20 20.40
N GLU A 27 20.47 -23.33 19.56
CA GLU A 27 20.51 -24.20 18.37
C GLU A 27 20.99 -23.48 17.10
N LYS A 28 21.27 -22.17 17.18
CA LYS A 28 21.83 -21.35 16.10
C LYS A 28 20.99 -21.38 14.81
N PHE A 29 19.67 -21.24 14.95
CA PHE A 29 18.75 -21.01 13.84
C PHE A 29 17.73 -19.93 14.20
N LYS A 30 17.12 -19.32 13.19
CA LYS A 30 16.03 -18.34 13.36
C LYS A 30 14.68 -19.00 13.10
N LEU A 31 13.69 -18.69 13.93
CA LEU A 31 12.28 -19.02 13.79
C LEU A 31 11.48 -17.74 13.53
N TRP A 32 10.42 -17.85 12.75
CA TRP A 32 9.44 -16.78 12.56
C TRP A 32 8.04 -17.30 12.86
N LYS A 33 7.20 -16.39 13.34
CA LYS A 33 5.79 -16.65 13.62
C LYS A 33 4.98 -16.64 12.31
N ARG A 34 4.32 -17.75 12.00
CA ARG A 34 3.43 -17.95 10.85
C ARG A 34 2.00 -18.25 11.33
N ASP A 35 0.98 -17.98 10.49
CA ASP A 35 -0.42 -18.42 10.62
C ASP A 35 -0.92 -18.52 12.08
N SER A 36 -1.37 -17.40 12.64
CA SER A 36 -1.85 -17.34 14.03
C SER A 36 -3.35 -17.05 14.10
N ARG A 37 -4.02 -17.62 15.10
CA ARG A 37 -5.42 -17.30 15.45
C ARG A 37 -5.44 -16.61 16.80
N THR A 38 -5.85 -15.34 16.83
CA THR A 38 -5.91 -14.56 18.07
C THR A 38 -7.04 -15.04 18.99
N ILE A 39 -6.93 -14.76 20.28
CA ILE A 39 -8.03 -15.00 21.23
C ILE A 39 -9.27 -14.18 20.87
N ALA A 40 -9.11 -12.94 20.40
CA ALA A 40 -10.22 -12.10 19.95
C ALA A 40 -11.05 -12.77 18.84
N ALA A 41 -10.39 -13.44 17.88
CA ALA A 41 -11.07 -14.22 16.85
C ALA A 41 -11.72 -15.50 17.41
N ALA A 42 -11.13 -16.11 18.43
CA ALA A 42 -11.70 -17.30 19.09
C ALA A 42 -12.94 -16.96 19.93
N ILE A 43 -12.95 -15.83 20.65
CA ILE A 43 -14.10 -15.36 21.45
C ILE A 43 -15.34 -15.19 20.59
N LYS A 44 -15.20 -14.64 19.38
CA LYS A 44 -16.33 -14.52 18.42
C LYS A 44 -16.99 -15.86 18.09
N ARG A 45 -16.25 -16.96 18.13
CA ARG A 45 -16.75 -18.32 17.84
C ARG A 45 -17.13 -19.11 19.10
N MET A 46 -16.61 -18.72 20.26
CA MET A 46 -16.80 -19.42 21.54
C MET A 46 -17.08 -18.41 22.68
N PRO A 47 -18.22 -17.70 22.66
CA PRO A 47 -18.47 -16.58 23.56
C PRO A 47 -18.59 -16.96 25.05
N LYS A 48 -18.83 -18.25 25.35
CA LYS A 48 -18.95 -18.75 26.74
C LYS A 48 -17.60 -19.11 27.38
N ARG A 49 -16.50 -19.09 26.63
CA ARG A 49 -15.19 -19.51 27.10
C ARG A 49 -14.40 -18.30 27.61
N VAL A 50 -13.89 -18.41 28.83
CA VAL A 50 -13.06 -17.37 29.46
C VAL A 50 -11.60 -17.67 29.13
N PHE A 51 -10.89 -16.66 28.64
CA PHE A 51 -9.48 -16.77 28.28
C PHE A 51 -8.63 -15.87 29.17
N ASN A 52 -7.43 -16.32 29.52
CA ASN A 52 -6.44 -15.50 30.19
C ASN A 52 -5.97 -14.38 29.24
N PRO A 53 -6.04 -13.09 29.63
CA PRO A 53 -5.59 -11.95 28.81
C PRO A 53 -4.12 -12.03 28.39
N GLU A 54 -3.28 -12.68 29.21
CA GLU A 54 -1.85 -12.84 28.95
C GLU A 54 -1.57 -13.86 27.83
N VAL A 55 -2.55 -14.70 27.51
CA VAL A 55 -2.51 -15.59 26.36
C VAL A 55 -3.06 -14.85 25.14
N LYS A 56 -2.18 -14.38 24.26
CA LYS A 56 -2.59 -13.55 23.10
C LYS A 56 -3.19 -14.36 21.94
N TYR A 57 -2.87 -15.65 21.84
CA TYR A 57 -3.20 -16.50 20.71
C TYR A 57 -3.93 -17.77 21.14
N ASN A 58 -4.95 -18.16 20.39
CA ASN A 58 -5.60 -19.46 20.49
C ASN A 58 -4.82 -20.55 19.74
N GLU A 59 -4.16 -20.18 18.63
CA GLU A 59 -3.24 -21.04 17.88
C GLU A 59 -2.08 -20.21 17.36
N LEU A 60 -0.87 -20.75 17.48
CA LEU A 60 0.39 -20.06 17.16
C LEU A 60 1.37 -21.06 16.55
N LEU A 61 2.02 -20.70 15.45
CA LEU A 61 2.97 -21.56 14.74
C LEU A 61 4.29 -20.81 14.54
N TYR A 62 5.42 -21.44 14.90
CA TYR A 62 6.75 -20.98 14.54
C TYR A 62 7.34 -21.92 13.48
N CYS A 63 7.96 -21.34 12.46
CA CYS A 63 8.66 -22.05 11.39
C CYS A 63 10.09 -21.55 11.27
N CYS A 64 11.02 -22.39 10.81
CA CYS A 64 12.39 -21.95 10.55
C CYS A 64 12.45 -20.93 9.38
N VAL A 65 13.30 -19.90 9.52
CA VAL A 65 13.44 -18.78 8.56
C VAL A 65 14.32 -19.16 7.36
N TYR A 66 15.19 -20.16 7.50
CA TYR A 66 16.38 -20.29 6.66
C TYR A 66 17.04 -21.67 6.87
N GLY A 67 17.65 -22.37 5.90
CA GLY A 67 18.01 -21.95 4.55
C GLY A 67 18.92 -20.72 4.49
N GLY A 68 19.73 -20.45 5.52
CA GLY A 68 20.43 -19.17 5.84
C GLY A 68 20.78 -18.23 4.70
N ARG A 69 20.19 -17.01 4.67
CA ARG A 69 20.84 -15.80 4.14
C ARG A 69 20.35 -14.54 4.85
N GLU A 70 21.21 -13.76 5.46
CA GLU A 70 20.87 -12.38 5.87
C GLU A 70 20.85 -11.39 4.69
N THR A 71 20.95 -11.90 3.45
CA THR A 71 20.95 -11.11 2.22
C THR A 71 19.69 -11.34 1.40
N LYS A 72 18.95 -10.25 1.20
CA LYS A 72 17.93 -10.08 0.16
C LYS A 72 18.58 -10.32 -1.19
N ASP A 73 18.36 -11.49 -1.78
CA ASP A 73 18.17 -11.69 -3.22
C ASP A 73 17.96 -13.19 -3.46
N GLU A 74 16.87 -13.52 -4.17
CA GLU A 74 16.40 -14.86 -4.55
C GLU A 74 15.61 -15.66 -3.50
N LEU A 75 14.36 -15.23 -3.25
CA LEU A 75 13.25 -16.16 -2.94
C LEU A 75 12.13 -15.98 -3.97
N ARG A 76 12.46 -16.16 -5.25
CA ARG A 76 11.43 -16.42 -6.26
C ARG A 76 10.91 -17.84 -6.06
N SER A 77 9.63 -17.94 -5.74
CA SER A 77 8.76 -19.10 -6.02
C SER A 77 9.03 -20.41 -5.26
N MET A 78 7.94 -21.00 -4.76
CA MET A 78 7.80 -22.38 -4.23
C MET A 78 8.24 -22.66 -2.79
N ARG A 79 7.22 -22.93 -1.95
CA ARG A 79 7.15 -23.88 -0.81
C ARG A 79 8.30 -23.86 0.20
N GLN A 80 7.94 -23.63 1.47
CA GLN A 80 8.77 -23.93 2.65
C GLN A 80 9.58 -25.22 2.45
N ARG A 81 10.91 -25.11 2.34
CA ARG A 81 11.78 -26.28 2.21
C ARG A 81 12.14 -26.89 3.57
N CYS A 82 12.25 -26.12 4.65
CA CYS A 82 12.59 -26.67 5.97
C CYS A 82 11.35 -27.23 6.71
N PRO A 83 11.35 -28.50 7.15
CA PRO A 83 10.21 -29.08 7.86
C PRO A 83 10.12 -28.65 9.33
N TYR A 84 11.09 -27.87 9.84
CA TYR A 84 11.12 -27.48 11.26
C TYR A 84 9.98 -26.53 11.62
N GLN A 85 9.17 -26.95 12.60
CA GLN A 85 8.04 -26.16 13.10
C GLN A 85 7.70 -26.49 14.55
N ILE A 86 7.18 -25.49 15.27
CA ILE A 86 6.65 -25.64 16.62
C ILE A 86 5.24 -25.05 16.64
N LYS A 87 4.27 -25.87 17.02
CA LYS A 87 2.86 -25.47 17.09
C LYS A 87 2.41 -25.38 18.54
N PHE A 88 1.79 -24.26 18.87
CA PHE A 88 1.17 -23.99 20.16
C PHE A 88 -0.34 -23.84 20.00
N ARG A 89 -1.09 -24.28 21.02
CA ARG A 89 -2.54 -24.09 21.11
C ARG A 89 -2.93 -23.77 22.54
N CYS A 90 -3.94 -22.92 22.68
CA CYS A 90 -4.48 -22.60 23.99
C CYS A 90 -5.16 -23.84 24.62
N THR A 91 -4.86 -24.10 25.89
CA THR A 91 -5.43 -25.20 26.69
C THR A 91 -6.95 -25.08 26.78
N GLN A 92 -7.68 -26.19 26.98
CA GLN A 92 -9.15 -26.19 26.97
C GLN A 92 -9.78 -25.20 27.95
N ASP A 93 -9.16 -24.99 29.11
CA ASP A 93 -9.57 -24.01 30.12
C ASP A 93 -9.27 -22.54 29.74
N GLY A 94 -8.56 -22.30 28.63
CA GLY A 94 -8.26 -20.97 28.12
C GLY A 94 -7.11 -20.25 28.85
N GLN A 95 -6.41 -20.94 29.76
CA GLN A 95 -5.50 -20.27 30.70
C GLN A 95 -4.02 -20.27 30.26
N ARG A 96 -3.62 -21.20 29.39
CA ARG A 96 -2.22 -21.43 29.02
C ARG A 96 -2.06 -21.70 27.52
N LEU A 97 -0.83 -21.57 27.01
CA LEU A 97 -0.41 -22.05 25.69
C LEU A 97 0.35 -23.37 25.87
N ARG A 98 -0.12 -24.42 25.22
CA ARG A 98 0.53 -25.73 25.20
C ARG A 98 1.21 -25.99 23.87
N VAL A 99 2.40 -26.58 23.89
CA VAL A 99 3.06 -27.13 22.69
C VAL A 99 2.33 -28.39 22.23
N VAL A 100 1.71 -28.32 21.06
CA VAL A 100 0.93 -29.44 20.47
C VAL A 100 1.80 -30.35 19.62
N SER A 101 2.76 -29.79 18.89
CA SER A 101 3.63 -30.56 18.01
C SER A 101 4.94 -29.83 17.74
N ILE A 102 6.03 -30.59 17.69
CA ILE A 102 7.34 -30.13 17.25
C ILE A 102 7.77 -31.04 16.10
N THR A 103 8.16 -30.45 14.97
CA THR A 103 8.93 -31.16 13.95
C THR A 103 10.38 -30.72 14.10
N PRO A 104 11.27 -31.56 14.68
CA PRO A 104 12.61 -31.12 15.08
C PRO A 104 13.66 -31.19 13.96
N ASN A 105 13.27 -31.61 12.75
CA ASN A 105 14.21 -31.86 11.66
C ASN A 105 14.45 -30.59 10.83
N HIS A 106 15.72 -30.30 10.56
CA HIS A 106 16.13 -29.34 9.55
C HIS A 106 16.67 -30.08 8.32
N ASN A 107 16.52 -29.49 7.14
CA ASN A 107 17.14 -29.98 5.90
C ASN A 107 18.21 -29.03 5.37
N HIS A 108 18.82 -28.25 6.27
CA HIS A 108 19.89 -27.29 6.01
C HIS A 108 20.89 -27.31 7.17
N GLY A 109 22.12 -26.86 6.92
CA GLY A 109 23.16 -26.75 7.95
C GLY A 109 22.91 -25.62 8.97
N PRO A 110 23.67 -25.61 10.08
CA PRO A 110 23.61 -24.55 11.09
C PRO A 110 24.06 -23.20 10.52
N ALA A 111 23.55 -22.10 11.08
CA ALA A 111 23.90 -20.76 10.64
C ALA A 111 25.32 -20.36 11.13
N GLU A 112 26.24 -20.21 10.18
CA GLU A 112 27.54 -19.48 10.19
C GLU A 112 28.87 -20.23 10.47
N ALA A 113 29.70 -20.32 9.43
CA ALA A 113 31.02 -19.68 9.35
C ALA A 113 31.46 -19.57 7.87
N THR A 114 31.93 -18.39 7.46
CA THR A 114 32.53 -18.12 6.14
C THR A 114 33.92 -18.75 6.02
N GLU A 115 34.18 -19.54 4.98
CA GLU A 115 35.52 -19.70 4.40
C GLU A 115 35.44 -19.73 2.86
N ALA A 116 36.40 -19.05 2.26
CA ALA A 116 36.62 -19.01 0.82
C ALA A 116 37.06 -20.37 0.27
N ASP A 117 36.68 -20.62 -0.98
CA ASP A 117 37.33 -21.51 -1.95
C ASP A 117 37.47 -23.00 -1.57
N VAL A 118 36.51 -23.84 -2.04
CA VAL A 118 36.82 -25.22 -2.43
C VAL A 118 36.13 -25.51 -3.76
N GLY A 119 36.96 -25.85 -4.74
CA GLY A 119 36.59 -26.08 -6.12
C GLY A 119 35.71 -27.29 -6.36
N GLU A 120 35.24 -27.34 -7.61
CA GLU A 120 34.84 -28.50 -8.39
C GLU A 120 34.45 -29.79 -7.63
N SER A 121 33.18 -30.17 -7.76
CA SER A 121 32.89 -31.53 -8.22
C SER A 121 31.56 -31.57 -8.98
N LYS A 122 31.70 -31.77 -10.29
CA LYS A 122 30.65 -32.31 -11.15
C LYS A 122 30.37 -33.75 -10.73
N THR A 123 29.11 -34.10 -10.50
CA THR A 123 28.59 -35.41 -10.93
C THR A 123 27.17 -35.26 -11.44
N ALA A 124 27.01 -35.63 -12.71
CA ALA A 124 25.76 -35.73 -13.42
C ALA A 124 24.97 -36.96 -12.95
N VAL A 125 23.64 -36.83 -12.85
CA VAL A 125 22.70 -37.92 -13.13
C VAL A 125 21.53 -37.35 -13.93
N SER A 126 21.23 -38.07 -15.00
CA SER A 126 20.33 -37.81 -16.13
C SER A 126 18.81 -37.86 -15.81
N PRO A 127 17.96 -37.29 -16.69
CA PRO A 127 16.49 -37.24 -16.53
C PRO A 127 15.78 -38.38 -17.28
N SER A 128 14.55 -38.76 -16.85
CA SER A 128 13.47 -39.41 -17.62
C SER A 128 12.29 -39.78 -16.70
N PRO A 129 11.04 -40.02 -17.19
CA PRO A 129 10.25 -39.30 -18.20
C PRO A 129 8.78 -39.06 -17.71
N PRO A 130 7.89 -38.41 -18.52
CA PRO A 130 6.48 -38.20 -18.15
C PRO A 130 5.56 -39.32 -18.67
N ALA A 131 4.39 -39.47 -18.05
CA ALA A 131 3.22 -40.21 -18.54
C ALA A 131 1.99 -39.37 -18.14
N SER A 132 1.24 -38.72 -19.04
CA SER A 132 0.33 -39.18 -20.11
C SER A 132 -1.06 -39.63 -19.61
N ASP A 133 -2.00 -38.69 -19.79
CA ASP A 133 -3.33 -38.80 -20.41
C ASP A 133 -4.50 -39.63 -19.83
N ALA A 134 -5.67 -39.00 -20.06
CA ALA A 134 -7.01 -39.53 -20.31
C ALA A 134 -7.85 -39.93 -19.07
N ASP A 135 -9.15 -39.71 -19.01
CA ASP A 135 -10.14 -38.95 -19.79
C ASP A 135 -11.48 -39.06 -19.02
N ALA A 136 -12.47 -38.25 -19.42
CA ALA A 136 -13.91 -38.49 -19.31
C ALA A 136 -14.56 -38.34 -17.92
N ASP A 137 -15.80 -37.89 -17.76
CA ASP A 137 -16.81 -37.15 -18.54
C ASP A 137 -18.01 -37.04 -17.56
N GLU A 138 -19.03 -36.25 -17.94
CA GLU A 138 -20.41 -36.25 -17.39
C GLU A 138 -20.59 -35.61 -15.98
N GLU A 139 -21.65 -34.86 -15.67
CA GLU A 139 -22.83 -34.40 -16.40
C GLU A 139 -23.44 -33.22 -15.61
N GLU A 140 -24.10 -32.33 -16.35
CA GLU A 140 -25.40 -31.68 -16.08
C GLU A 140 -25.97 -31.58 -14.64
N GLU A 141 -26.38 -30.37 -14.23
CA GLU A 141 -27.82 -30.10 -14.01
C GLU A 141 -28.11 -28.59 -13.90
N ALA A 142 -29.02 -28.13 -14.75
CA ALA A 142 -29.66 -26.84 -14.72
C ALA A 142 -30.72 -26.78 -13.62
N PHE A 143 -30.82 -25.66 -12.91
CA PHE A 143 -32.01 -25.32 -12.13
C PHE A 143 -32.59 -24.00 -12.62
N THR A 144 -33.67 -24.14 -13.39
CA THR A 144 -34.64 -23.08 -13.68
C THR A 144 -35.49 -22.82 -12.43
N SER A 145 -35.75 -21.56 -12.12
CA SER A 145 -37.06 -21.19 -11.55
C SER A 145 -37.47 -19.80 -12.05
N ASN A 146 -38.73 -19.75 -12.45
CA ASN A 146 -39.41 -18.69 -13.16
C ASN A 146 -40.15 -17.77 -12.18
N SER A 147 -40.50 -16.58 -12.70
CA SER A 147 -41.63 -15.71 -12.33
C SER A 147 -41.57 -14.95 -11.01
N SER A 148 -41.63 -13.62 -11.07
CA SER A 148 -42.90 -12.92 -11.27
C SER A 148 -42.70 -11.43 -11.55
N ASP A 149 -43.39 -10.95 -12.57
CA ASP A 149 -43.59 -9.56 -12.94
C ASP A 149 -44.15 -8.71 -11.79
N VAL A 150 -43.67 -7.47 -11.64
CA VAL A 150 -44.54 -6.29 -11.49
C VAL A 150 -43.83 -5.09 -12.13
N ASN A 151 -44.48 -4.55 -13.17
CA ASN A 151 -44.16 -3.30 -13.84
C ASN A 151 -45.18 -2.26 -13.37
N ILE A 152 -44.76 -1.09 -12.87
CA ILE A 152 -45.60 0.12 -12.80
C ILE A 152 -44.70 1.32 -13.14
N GLU A 153 -44.97 1.91 -14.30
CA GLU A 153 -44.50 3.22 -14.74
C GLU A 153 -45.43 4.35 -14.27
N ASP A 154 -44.87 5.57 -14.35
CA ASP A 154 -45.49 6.88 -14.54
C ASP A 154 -45.94 7.75 -13.35
N MET A 155 -45.28 8.91 -13.22
CA MET A 155 -45.85 10.27 -13.36
C MET A 155 -44.80 11.34 -12.94
N MET A 156 -44.23 12.11 -13.88
CA MET A 156 -44.61 13.47 -14.33
C MET A 156 -44.10 14.66 -13.48
N ASP A 157 -43.40 15.56 -14.20
CA ASP A 157 -43.29 17.03 -14.12
C ASP A 157 -42.47 17.81 -13.04
N SER A 158 -41.46 18.52 -13.56
CA SER A 158 -40.85 19.81 -13.15
C SER A 158 -41.89 20.97 -13.14
N PRO A 159 -41.63 22.26 -12.75
CA PRO A 159 -40.35 23.01 -12.82
C PRO A 159 -40.06 24.15 -11.79
N ASP A 160 -38.82 24.66 -11.90
CA ASP A 160 -38.27 26.03 -11.71
C ASP A 160 -38.98 27.08 -10.82
N THR A 161 -38.20 27.79 -9.98
CA THR A 161 -37.76 29.21 -10.20
C THR A 161 -37.39 29.99 -8.91
N ASN A 162 -36.35 30.83 -9.06
CA ASN A 162 -36.17 32.21 -8.58
C ASN A 162 -35.92 32.59 -7.09
N ASN A 163 -34.71 33.12 -6.88
CA ASN A 163 -34.41 34.53 -6.55
C ASN A 163 -35.39 35.29 -5.62
N LEU A 164 -34.89 35.69 -4.46
CA LEU A 164 -35.36 36.87 -3.73
C LEU A 164 -34.19 37.74 -3.28
N ALA A 165 -34.23 39.00 -3.72
CA ALA A 165 -33.38 40.09 -3.31
C ALA A 165 -34.14 41.06 -2.39
N MET A 166 -33.36 41.93 -1.73
CA MET A 166 -33.70 43.23 -1.12
C MET A 166 -34.07 43.25 0.37
N SER A 167 -33.23 43.93 1.17
CA SER A 167 -33.55 45.28 1.64
C SER A 167 -32.37 45.94 2.38
N ASN A 168 -31.94 47.10 1.87
CA ASN A 168 -31.04 48.04 2.55
C ASN A 168 -31.82 48.95 3.50
N THR A 169 -31.23 49.30 4.63
CA THR A 169 -31.54 50.53 5.39
C THR A 169 -30.29 51.39 5.48
N SER A 170 -30.50 52.67 5.19
CA SER A 170 -29.54 53.77 5.09
C SER A 170 -28.95 54.22 6.43
N ASP A 171 -27.71 54.71 6.42
CA ASP A 171 -27.39 56.04 6.99
C ASP A 171 -26.00 56.58 6.58
N GLY A 172 -26.03 57.80 6.04
CA GLY A 172 -25.06 58.89 6.24
C GLY A 172 -23.59 58.75 5.83
N LEU A 173 -23.23 59.26 4.63
CA LEU A 173 -22.12 60.23 4.47
C LEU A 173 -22.12 60.86 3.06
N SER A 174 -22.48 62.15 2.97
CA SER A 174 -22.39 62.96 1.75
C SER A 174 -21.00 63.58 1.64
N GLY A 175 -20.23 63.29 0.57
CA GLY A 175 -19.01 64.06 0.30
C GLY A 175 -17.90 63.48 -0.59
N LEU A 176 -18.14 62.44 -1.41
CA LEU A 176 -17.10 61.90 -2.31
C LEU A 176 -17.62 61.81 -3.74
N GLN A 177 -16.88 62.38 -4.70
CA GLN A 177 -17.16 62.21 -6.12
C GLN A 177 -17.10 60.73 -6.50
N PRO A 178 -17.99 60.23 -7.37
CA PRO A 178 -17.98 58.83 -7.76
C PRO A 178 -16.73 58.56 -8.59
N VAL A 179 -15.71 57.99 -7.94
CA VAL A 179 -14.65 57.26 -8.63
C VAL A 179 -15.37 56.18 -9.43
N LYS A 180 -15.24 56.22 -10.76
CA LYS A 180 -15.70 55.13 -11.63
C LYS A 180 -15.10 53.85 -11.08
N LEU A 181 -15.94 53.03 -10.46
CA LEU A 181 -15.57 51.70 -10.01
C LEU A 181 -15.14 50.97 -11.28
N VAL A 182 -13.83 50.75 -11.43
CA VAL A 182 -13.30 49.93 -12.51
C VAL A 182 -13.91 48.56 -12.27
N SER A 183 -14.83 48.19 -13.14
CA SER A 183 -15.59 46.95 -13.13
C SER A 183 -14.66 45.78 -12.83
N ASN A 184 -14.95 45.04 -11.76
CA ASN A 184 -14.47 43.71 -11.40
C ASN A 184 -13.49 43.09 -12.40
N MET A 185 -12.22 43.52 -12.37
CA MET A 185 -11.13 42.64 -12.77
C MET A 185 -10.98 41.65 -11.63
N SER A 186 -11.69 40.53 -11.72
CA SER A 186 -11.34 39.35 -10.93
C SER A 186 -9.93 38.96 -11.37
N PHE A 187 -8.92 39.42 -10.62
CA PHE A 187 -7.60 38.83 -10.65
C PHE A 187 -7.81 37.40 -10.14
N LYS A 188 -8.17 36.47 -11.04
CA LYS A 188 -8.06 35.05 -10.76
C LYS A 188 -6.60 34.85 -10.37
N GLN A 189 -6.37 34.59 -9.09
CA GLN A 189 -5.05 34.17 -8.62
C GLN A 189 -4.60 33.01 -9.52
N PRO A 190 -3.34 33.00 -9.99
CA PRO A 190 -2.85 31.90 -10.79
C PRO A 190 -3.07 30.60 -10.01
N LYS A 191 -3.69 29.61 -10.67
CA LYS A 191 -3.93 28.31 -10.05
C LYS A 191 -2.60 27.67 -9.66
N LEU A 192 -2.63 26.92 -8.56
CA LEU A 192 -1.54 26.07 -8.14
C LEU A 192 -1.41 24.92 -9.15
N LYS A 193 -0.31 24.92 -9.91
CA LYS A 193 0.02 23.86 -10.86
C LYS A 193 0.58 22.66 -10.10
N VAL A 194 -0.07 21.51 -10.21
CA VAL A 194 0.25 20.31 -9.43
C VAL A 194 0.55 19.13 -10.34
N ILE A 195 1.60 18.39 -10.02
CA ILE A 195 1.78 16.99 -10.45
C ILE A 195 1.49 16.11 -9.24
N LEU A 196 0.60 15.14 -9.40
CA LEU A 196 0.35 14.10 -8.39
C LEU A 196 1.13 12.85 -8.80
N ASP A 197 2.04 12.37 -7.95
CA ASP A 197 2.75 11.10 -8.14
C ASP A 197 2.17 10.07 -7.16
N VAL A 198 1.47 9.06 -7.67
CA VAL A 198 0.53 8.22 -6.92
C VAL A 198 0.78 6.72 -7.14
N ASP A 199 0.47 5.91 -6.14
CA ASP A 199 0.38 4.45 -6.19
C ASP A 199 -1.05 4.01 -5.86
N THR A 200 -1.99 4.66 -6.54
CA THR A 200 -3.43 4.72 -6.31
C THR A 200 -4.06 3.57 -5.53
N GLY A 201 -4.05 3.74 -4.21
CA GLY A 201 -4.91 3.07 -3.24
C GLY A 201 -6.15 3.91 -2.89
N ILE A 202 -6.78 3.58 -1.77
CA ILE A 202 -7.99 4.26 -1.28
C ILE A 202 -7.67 5.72 -0.90
N ASP A 203 -6.55 5.94 -0.23
CA ASP A 203 -6.08 7.25 0.23
C ASP A 203 -5.61 8.15 -0.92
N ASP A 204 -4.88 7.63 -1.90
CA ASP A 204 -4.58 8.38 -3.13
C ASP A 204 -5.85 8.77 -3.88
N SER A 205 -6.83 7.88 -3.95
CA SER A 205 -8.13 8.17 -4.58
C SER A 205 -8.78 9.39 -3.91
N HIS A 206 -8.78 9.43 -2.57
CA HIS A 206 -9.25 10.58 -1.81
C HIS A 206 -8.42 11.84 -2.09
N ALA A 207 -7.10 11.72 -2.19
CA ALA A 207 -6.21 12.86 -2.47
C ALA A 207 -6.46 13.45 -3.88
N ILE A 208 -6.65 12.59 -4.89
CA ILE A 208 -7.02 13.01 -6.25
C ILE A 208 -8.38 13.72 -6.22
N MET A 209 -9.40 13.12 -5.59
CA MET A 209 -10.73 13.75 -5.47
C MET A 209 -10.68 15.11 -4.77
N LEU A 210 -9.89 15.22 -3.69
CA LEU A 210 -9.70 16.48 -2.97
C LEU A 210 -9.02 17.55 -3.84
N ALA A 211 -7.98 17.17 -4.59
CA ALA A 211 -7.29 18.07 -5.50
C ALA A 211 -8.22 18.55 -6.62
N LEU A 212 -9.06 17.67 -7.17
CA LEU A 212 -10.05 18.01 -8.20
C LEU A 212 -11.14 18.95 -7.69
N ALA A 213 -11.59 18.77 -6.44
CA ALA A 213 -12.60 19.62 -5.82
C ALA A 213 -12.09 21.04 -5.51
N HIS A 214 -10.78 21.24 -5.39
CA HIS A 214 -10.21 22.53 -5.00
C HIS A 214 -10.08 23.50 -6.19
N HIS A 215 -10.91 24.55 -6.21
CA HIS A 215 -10.98 25.55 -7.30
C HIS A 215 -9.64 26.21 -7.71
N ASN A 216 -8.70 26.33 -6.77
CA ASN A 216 -7.38 26.94 -7.01
C ASN A 216 -6.30 25.92 -7.43
N VAL A 217 -6.64 24.65 -7.63
CA VAL A 217 -5.68 23.62 -8.07
C VAL A 217 -5.89 23.34 -9.56
N GLU A 218 -4.77 23.21 -10.26
CA GLU A 218 -4.69 22.77 -11.65
C GLU A 218 -3.76 21.55 -11.70
N ILE A 219 -4.36 20.37 -11.85
CA ILE A 219 -3.59 19.13 -12.02
C ILE A 219 -3.09 19.08 -13.45
N LEU A 220 -1.78 19.21 -13.63
CA LEU A 220 -1.12 19.16 -14.94
C LEU A 220 -0.96 17.72 -15.43
N ALA A 221 -0.72 16.79 -14.50
CA ALA A 221 -0.53 15.38 -14.77
C ALA A 221 -0.70 14.56 -13.50
N ILE A 222 -1.07 13.29 -13.70
CA ILE A 222 -0.96 12.25 -12.68
C ILE A 222 0.08 11.23 -13.15
N THR A 223 1.09 10.98 -12.34
CA THR A 223 2.13 9.98 -12.60
C THR A 223 1.94 8.78 -11.70
N CYS A 224 1.97 7.58 -12.27
CA CYS A 224 1.71 6.34 -11.56
C CYS A 224 3.02 5.61 -11.25
N ALA A 225 3.23 5.17 -10.01
CA ALA A 225 4.36 4.34 -9.61
C ALA A 225 3.89 3.02 -9.00
N ASN A 226 4.74 1.99 -9.04
CA ASN A 226 4.51 0.76 -8.28
C ASN A 226 4.56 1.04 -6.77
N GLY A 227 3.56 0.56 -6.02
CA GLY A 227 3.48 0.74 -4.56
C GLY A 227 2.42 -0.19 -3.96
N ASN A 228 1.26 0.35 -3.58
CA ASN A 228 0.13 -0.42 -3.03
C ASN A 228 -0.28 -1.61 -3.91
N VAL A 229 -0.22 -1.45 -5.23
CA VAL A 229 -0.42 -2.50 -6.24
C VAL A 229 0.58 -2.31 -7.37
N ASN A 230 0.64 -3.27 -8.31
CA ASN A 230 1.44 -3.11 -9.52
C ASN A 230 1.02 -1.85 -10.29
N VAL A 231 1.98 -1.18 -10.92
CA VAL A 231 1.77 0.09 -11.64
C VAL A 231 0.64 0.03 -12.68
N ASP A 232 0.41 -1.11 -13.34
CA ASP A 232 -0.69 -1.26 -14.31
C ASP A 232 -2.06 -1.14 -13.63
N LEU A 233 -2.21 -1.76 -12.46
CA LEU A 233 -3.41 -1.62 -11.64
C LEU A 233 -3.54 -0.22 -11.02
N VAL A 234 -2.42 0.42 -10.67
CA VAL A 234 -2.41 1.82 -10.24
C VAL A 234 -2.98 2.72 -11.34
N VAL A 235 -2.54 2.52 -12.59
CA VAL A 235 -3.04 3.27 -13.75
C VAL A 235 -4.55 3.08 -13.91
N GLU A 236 -5.02 1.83 -13.87
CA GLU A 236 -6.46 1.56 -13.95
C GLU A 236 -7.25 2.19 -12.81
N ASN A 237 -6.78 2.08 -11.56
CA ASN A 237 -7.43 2.69 -10.40
C ASN A 237 -7.50 4.22 -10.53
N THR A 238 -6.42 4.84 -11.00
CA THR A 238 -6.37 6.28 -11.26
C THR A 238 -7.40 6.69 -12.31
N LEU A 239 -7.51 5.93 -13.41
CA LEU A 239 -8.54 6.14 -14.43
C LEU A 239 -9.94 6.01 -13.87
N ARG A 240 -10.21 5.01 -13.01
CA ARG A 240 -11.52 4.83 -12.37
C ARG A 240 -11.91 6.04 -11.53
N VAL A 241 -10.96 6.60 -10.77
CA VAL A 241 -11.20 7.83 -9.98
C VAL A 241 -11.49 9.01 -10.91
N LEU A 242 -10.69 9.22 -11.96
CA LEU A 242 -10.94 10.32 -12.90
C LEU A 242 -12.26 10.18 -13.65
N HIS A 243 -12.62 8.96 -14.05
CA HIS A 243 -13.90 8.67 -14.69
C HIS A 243 -15.07 8.98 -13.76
N ALA A 244 -15.01 8.53 -12.50
CA ALA A 244 -16.02 8.84 -11.48
C ALA A 244 -16.14 10.36 -11.22
N CYS A 245 -15.05 11.11 -11.36
CA CYS A 245 -15.05 12.57 -11.23
C CYS A 245 -15.37 13.32 -12.54
N GLY A 246 -15.55 12.64 -13.67
CA GLY A 246 -15.74 13.27 -14.98
C GLY A 246 -14.55 14.10 -15.44
N ARG A 247 -13.32 13.69 -15.09
CA ARG A 247 -12.07 14.43 -15.33
C ARG A 247 -11.00 13.62 -16.07
N GLU A 248 -11.44 12.80 -17.02
CA GLU A 248 -10.58 12.02 -17.92
C GLU A 248 -9.76 12.89 -18.89
N ASP A 249 -9.97 14.21 -18.89
CA ASP A 249 -9.12 15.19 -19.60
C ASP A 249 -7.70 15.31 -19.02
N ILE A 250 -7.48 14.88 -17.77
CA ILE A 250 -6.18 14.97 -17.11
C ILE A 250 -5.26 13.85 -17.62
N PRO A 251 -4.05 14.16 -18.11
CA PRO A 251 -3.15 13.15 -18.63
C PRO A 251 -2.55 12.31 -17.50
N ILE A 252 -2.63 10.98 -17.68
CA ILE A 252 -1.97 9.99 -16.82
C ILE A 252 -0.74 9.43 -17.51
N TYR A 253 0.34 9.29 -16.75
CA TYR A 253 1.59 8.72 -17.23
C TYR A 253 1.97 7.51 -16.39
N ARG A 254 2.16 6.37 -17.05
CA ARG A 254 2.69 5.17 -16.43
C ARG A 254 4.18 5.36 -16.11
N GLY A 255 4.58 5.02 -14.89
CA GLY A 255 5.94 5.17 -14.39
C GLY A 255 6.63 3.86 -14.05
N ALA A 256 7.47 3.93 -13.02
CA ALA A 256 8.34 2.84 -12.61
C ALA A 256 7.57 1.60 -12.13
N GLU A 257 7.91 0.45 -12.69
CA GLU A 257 7.33 -0.86 -12.32
C GLU A 257 7.93 -1.47 -11.05
N CYS A 258 9.10 -1.00 -10.64
CA CYS A 258 9.84 -1.47 -9.47
C CYS A 258 10.74 -0.37 -8.93
N SER A 259 11.32 -0.57 -7.75
CA SER A 259 12.28 0.37 -7.18
C SER A 259 13.55 0.50 -8.02
N LEU A 260 14.39 1.50 -7.73
CA LEU A 260 15.64 1.73 -8.47
C LEU A 260 16.58 0.52 -8.51
N LEU A 261 16.58 -0.31 -7.47
CA LEU A 261 17.40 -1.52 -7.41
C LEU A 261 16.68 -2.77 -7.93
N GLY A 262 15.47 -2.63 -8.46
CA GLY A 262 14.67 -3.75 -8.97
C GLY A 262 13.97 -4.57 -7.89
N ASN A 263 14.03 -4.14 -6.62
CA ASN A 263 13.32 -4.78 -5.53
C ASN A 263 11.83 -4.47 -5.66
N THR A 264 11.00 -5.50 -5.85
CA THR A 264 9.54 -5.35 -5.83
C THR A 264 9.03 -5.82 -4.48
N SER A 265 8.59 -4.89 -3.64
CA SER A 265 7.80 -5.28 -2.47
C SER A 265 6.38 -5.56 -2.97
N GLN A 266 6.05 -6.85 -3.15
CA GLN A 266 4.68 -7.25 -3.41
C GLN A 266 3.88 -7.16 -2.10
N PHE A 267 3.32 -5.99 -1.85
CA PHE A 267 2.20 -5.89 -0.91
C PHE A 267 0.93 -6.00 -1.73
N GLU A 268 0.38 -7.20 -1.88
CA GLU A 268 -1.02 -7.35 -2.29
C GLU A 268 -1.90 -6.93 -1.12
N ASN A 269 -2.01 -5.63 -0.86
CA ASN A 269 -2.95 -5.10 0.10
C ASN A 269 -3.89 -4.14 -0.62
N PHE A 270 -5.18 -4.44 -0.51
CA PHE A 270 -6.33 -3.86 -1.21
C PHE A 270 -6.53 -4.43 -2.61
N SER A 271 -7.23 -5.57 -2.62
CA SER A 271 -7.93 -6.12 -3.76
C SER A 271 -8.59 -5.00 -4.59
N GLY A 272 -8.10 -4.79 -5.81
CA GLY A 272 -8.79 -4.02 -6.85
C GLY A 272 -10.19 -4.57 -7.18
N GLU A 273 -10.59 -5.71 -6.59
CA GLU A 273 -11.92 -6.31 -6.67
C GLU A 273 -13.06 -5.36 -6.26
N ALA A 274 -12.80 -4.34 -5.45
CA ALA A 274 -13.84 -3.39 -5.05
C ALA A 274 -14.34 -2.51 -6.21
N TRP A 275 -13.55 -2.37 -7.29
CA TRP A 275 -13.86 -1.45 -8.39
C TRP A 275 -13.61 -2.11 -9.75
N ASN A 276 -14.42 -3.12 -10.10
CA ASN A 276 -14.35 -3.79 -11.40
C ASN A 276 -14.97 -2.97 -12.56
N THR A 277 -15.08 -1.65 -12.44
CA THR A 277 -15.53 -0.80 -13.54
C THR A 277 -14.48 -0.83 -14.66
N PRO A 278 -14.86 -1.21 -15.89
CA PRO A 278 -13.96 -1.14 -17.04
C PRO A 278 -13.50 0.30 -17.28
N VAL A 279 -12.23 0.47 -17.63
CA VAL A 279 -11.64 1.77 -17.99
C VAL A 279 -10.93 1.67 -19.32
N ASP A 280 -10.95 2.76 -20.08
CA ASP A 280 -10.21 2.85 -21.34
C ASP A 280 -8.75 3.21 -21.06
N THR A 281 -7.86 2.22 -21.09
CA THR A 281 -6.42 2.43 -20.90
C THR A 281 -5.73 3.04 -22.12
N SER A 282 -6.43 3.19 -23.26
CA SER A 282 -5.84 3.79 -24.47
C SER A 282 -5.58 5.30 -24.32
N VAL A 283 -6.22 5.96 -23.35
CA VAL A 283 -6.02 7.38 -23.03
C VAL A 283 -4.72 7.65 -22.25
N VAL A 284 -4.09 6.59 -21.72
CA VAL A 284 -2.83 6.66 -20.97
C VAL A 284 -1.74 7.13 -21.91
N GLN A 285 -0.93 8.09 -21.44
CA GLN A 285 0.12 8.66 -22.26
C GLN A 285 1.26 7.66 -22.46
N LYS A 286 1.79 7.61 -23.70
CA LYS A 286 2.90 6.72 -24.06
C LYS A 286 4.24 7.12 -23.44
N GLU A 287 4.36 8.37 -23.03
CA GLU A 287 5.57 8.89 -22.38
C GLU A 287 5.69 8.32 -20.96
N HIS A 288 6.89 7.90 -20.56
CA HIS A 288 7.13 7.43 -19.20
C HIS A 288 7.02 8.59 -18.19
N ALA A 289 6.45 8.32 -17.01
CA ALA A 289 6.22 9.31 -15.94
C ALA A 289 7.45 10.18 -15.65
N ALA A 290 8.64 9.59 -15.48
CA ALA A 290 9.88 10.34 -15.23
C ALA A 290 10.19 11.38 -16.33
N ASN A 291 9.96 11.05 -17.61
CA ASN A 291 10.15 11.98 -18.71
C ASN A 291 9.07 13.08 -18.72
N ALA A 292 7.82 12.71 -18.42
CA ALA A 292 6.73 13.67 -18.29
C ALA A 292 6.99 14.68 -17.18
N ILE A 293 7.50 14.24 -16.02
CA ILE A 293 7.93 15.09 -14.90
C ILE A 293 8.96 16.11 -15.39
N ILE A 294 10.04 15.66 -16.06
CA ILE A 294 11.09 16.55 -16.59
C ILE A 294 10.50 17.57 -17.57
N ARG A 295 9.68 17.12 -18.52
CA ARG A 295 9.08 17.96 -19.55
C ARG A 295 8.14 19.01 -18.96
N ILE A 296 7.23 18.61 -18.08
CA ILE A 296 6.24 19.50 -17.47
C ILE A 296 6.94 20.54 -16.60
N ILE A 297 7.86 20.13 -15.73
CA ILE A 297 8.61 21.05 -14.86
C ILE A 297 9.49 22.00 -15.69
N SER A 298 10.07 21.53 -16.79
CA SER A 298 10.87 22.39 -17.68
C SER A 298 10.04 23.42 -18.45
N ASN A 299 8.75 23.12 -18.71
CA ASN A 299 7.82 24.08 -19.30
C ASN A 299 7.34 25.16 -18.31
N TYR A 300 7.40 24.87 -17.01
CA TYR A 300 6.90 25.73 -15.93
C TYR A 300 7.92 25.84 -14.76
N PRO A 301 9.16 26.29 -15.02
CA PRO A 301 10.21 26.30 -14.01
C PRO A 301 9.87 27.26 -12.87
N GLY A 302 9.90 26.75 -11.63
CA GLY A 302 9.59 27.49 -10.41
C GLY A 302 8.09 27.65 -10.13
N GLU A 303 7.22 27.03 -10.93
CA GLU A 303 5.76 27.15 -10.78
C GLU A 303 5.05 25.85 -10.36
N VAL A 304 5.65 24.69 -10.65
CA VAL A 304 5.03 23.38 -10.42
C VAL A 304 5.28 22.89 -9.00
N THR A 305 4.21 22.54 -8.31
CA THR A 305 4.24 21.79 -7.05
C THR A 305 4.12 20.31 -7.34
N VAL A 306 4.99 19.49 -6.75
CA VAL A 306 4.91 18.03 -6.84
C VAL A 306 4.38 17.51 -5.51
N VAL A 307 3.32 16.72 -5.56
CA VAL A 307 2.77 16.00 -4.40
C VAL A 307 3.03 14.52 -4.63
N ALA A 308 4.03 13.99 -3.94
CA ALA A 308 4.43 12.59 -4.01
C ALA A 308 3.75 11.79 -2.91
N LEU A 309 2.81 10.95 -3.31
CA LEU A 309 2.03 10.04 -2.46
C LEU A 309 2.48 8.59 -2.59
N ALA A 310 3.36 8.31 -3.56
CA ALA A 310 3.92 7.00 -3.88
C ALA A 310 5.39 6.84 -3.47
N PRO A 311 6.00 5.66 -3.64
CA PRO A 311 7.45 5.50 -3.62
C PRO A 311 8.12 6.46 -4.62
N LEU A 312 9.21 7.10 -4.20
CA LEU A 312 9.82 8.25 -4.88
C LEU A 312 10.57 7.91 -6.19
N THR A 313 10.37 6.71 -6.74
CA THR A 313 11.14 6.17 -7.87
C THR A 313 11.00 7.03 -9.13
N ASN A 314 9.79 7.46 -9.48
CA ASN A 314 9.55 8.32 -10.64
C ASN A 314 10.32 9.64 -10.54
N LEU A 315 10.27 10.28 -9.38
CA LEU A 315 10.96 11.54 -9.14
C LEU A 315 12.49 11.36 -9.10
N ALA A 316 13.00 10.31 -8.46
CA ALA A 316 14.42 10.01 -8.43
C ALA A 316 14.97 9.73 -9.83
N LEU A 317 14.23 8.98 -10.67
CA LEU A 317 14.59 8.76 -12.07
C LEU A 317 14.61 10.08 -12.84
N ALA A 318 13.61 10.94 -12.67
CA ALA A 318 13.55 12.24 -13.31
C ALA A 318 14.78 13.11 -12.96
N MET A 319 15.17 13.13 -11.68
CA MET A 319 16.34 13.87 -11.20
C MET A 319 17.67 13.29 -11.71
N ARG A 320 17.74 11.96 -11.91
CA ARG A 320 18.92 11.29 -12.47
C ARG A 320 19.06 11.51 -13.98
N LEU A 321 17.95 11.63 -14.69
CA LEU A 321 17.92 11.97 -16.11
C LEU A 321 18.18 13.47 -16.36
N ASP A 322 17.64 14.36 -15.52
CA ASP A 322 17.91 15.79 -15.53
C ASP A 322 18.16 16.33 -14.11
N SER A 323 19.43 16.59 -13.80
CA SER A 323 19.88 17.13 -12.50
C SER A 323 19.37 18.55 -12.19
N THR A 324 18.70 19.22 -13.13
CA THR A 324 18.09 20.54 -12.89
C THR A 324 16.65 20.45 -12.35
N VAL A 325 16.00 19.27 -12.42
CA VAL A 325 14.61 19.06 -11.97
C VAL A 325 14.39 19.58 -10.55
N GLY A 326 15.26 19.23 -9.61
CA GLY A 326 15.14 19.63 -8.21
C GLY A 326 15.13 21.16 -7.98
N ARG A 327 15.79 21.92 -8.87
CA ARG A 327 15.83 23.40 -8.81
C ARG A 327 14.65 24.08 -9.52
N LYS A 328 13.95 23.35 -10.39
CA LYS A 328 12.82 23.85 -11.18
C LYS A 328 11.48 23.56 -10.52
N ILE A 329 11.41 22.63 -9.56
CA ILE A 329 10.19 22.42 -8.77
C ILE A 329 10.04 23.56 -7.77
N LYS A 330 8.81 24.07 -7.64
CA LYS A 330 8.47 25.14 -6.70
C LYS A 330 8.43 24.62 -5.27
N ASP A 331 7.57 23.65 -5.03
CA ASP A 331 7.34 23.01 -3.73
C ASP A 331 7.25 21.49 -3.94
N LEU A 332 7.85 20.72 -3.04
CA LEU A 332 7.75 19.27 -3.01
C LEU A 332 7.12 18.83 -1.69
N TYR A 333 5.95 18.21 -1.77
CA TYR A 333 5.26 17.58 -0.66
C TYR A 333 5.37 16.08 -0.79
N ILE A 334 5.82 15.40 0.25
CA ILE A 334 6.01 13.95 0.26
C ILE A 334 5.18 13.37 1.40
N MET A 335 4.26 12.46 1.10
CA MET A 335 3.70 11.57 2.12
C MET A 335 4.65 10.39 2.27
N GLY A 336 5.32 10.32 3.41
CA GLY A 336 6.18 9.19 3.70
C GLY A 336 7.16 9.44 4.81
N GLY A 337 7.91 8.39 5.15
CA GLY A 337 8.83 8.41 6.27
C GLY A 337 8.12 8.42 7.64
N ASN A 338 8.92 8.28 8.68
CA ASN A 338 8.50 8.35 10.06
C ASN A 338 9.62 8.98 10.90
N ILE A 339 9.27 9.52 12.07
CA ILE A 339 10.21 10.21 12.95
C ILE A 339 10.30 9.57 14.35
N GLU A 340 9.24 8.88 14.78
CA GLU A 340 9.18 8.16 16.05
C GLU A 340 9.67 6.70 15.90
N GLY A 341 10.07 6.28 14.70
CA GLY A 341 10.44 4.89 14.41
C GLY A 341 9.26 3.94 14.62
N ARG A 342 8.05 4.38 14.22
CA ARG A 342 6.82 3.58 14.19
C ARG A 342 6.41 3.35 12.74
N GLY A 343 6.95 2.31 12.13
CA GLY A 343 6.64 1.97 10.76
C GLY A 343 5.31 1.25 10.57
N ARG A 344 4.80 1.29 9.33
CA ARG A 344 3.61 0.54 8.90
C ARG A 344 3.98 -0.87 8.42
N ILE A 345 5.09 -0.99 7.69
CA ILE A 345 5.57 -2.27 7.12
C ILE A 345 6.55 -2.97 8.07
N SER A 346 7.54 -2.23 8.57
CA SER A 346 8.55 -2.72 9.50
C SER A 346 8.47 -1.92 10.81
N PRO A 347 9.14 -2.35 11.89
CA PRO A 347 9.16 -1.58 13.13
C PRO A 347 9.59 -0.12 12.90
N CYS A 348 10.51 0.13 11.96
CA CYS A 348 11.15 1.41 11.77
C CYS A 348 10.89 2.12 10.44
N ALA A 349 10.21 1.50 9.45
CA ALA A 349 10.05 2.10 8.12
C ALA A 349 8.58 2.30 7.73
N GLU A 350 8.30 3.49 7.20
CA GLU A 350 7.06 3.84 6.52
C GLU A 350 7.03 3.22 5.10
N PHE A 351 5.83 2.96 4.57
CA PHE A 351 5.60 2.20 3.34
C PHE A 351 6.29 2.76 2.09
N ASN A 352 6.06 4.02 1.75
CA ASN A 352 6.62 4.63 0.53
C ASN A 352 8.15 4.67 0.57
N PHE A 353 8.71 5.04 1.72
CA PHE A 353 10.17 5.09 1.90
C PHE A 353 10.80 3.69 1.94
N TYR A 354 10.08 2.69 2.45
CA TYR A 354 10.54 1.31 2.48
C TYR A 354 10.56 0.66 1.09
N ASN A 355 9.62 1.03 0.23
CA ASN A 355 9.50 0.47 -1.13
C ASN A 355 10.66 0.90 -2.03
N ASP A 356 11.17 2.12 -1.89
CA ASP A 356 12.36 2.57 -2.62
C ASP A 356 13.21 3.52 -1.76
N PRO A 357 13.98 2.98 -0.80
CA PRO A 357 14.80 3.78 0.08
C PRO A 357 15.95 4.46 -0.67
N GLU A 358 16.44 3.87 -1.76
CA GLU A 358 17.44 4.48 -2.62
C GLU A 358 16.88 5.71 -3.34
N ALA A 359 15.67 5.63 -3.89
CA ALA A 359 15.00 6.80 -4.48
C ALA A 359 14.75 7.89 -3.45
N ALA A 360 14.30 7.52 -2.25
CA ALA A 360 14.15 8.47 -1.15
C ALA A 360 15.48 9.16 -0.82
N GLN A 361 16.59 8.40 -0.75
CA GLN A 361 17.91 8.96 -0.54
C GLN A 361 18.32 9.95 -1.64
N VAL A 362 18.05 9.62 -2.92
CA VAL A 362 18.32 10.53 -4.04
C VAL A 362 17.55 11.85 -3.88
N VAL A 363 16.23 11.77 -3.68
CA VAL A 363 15.37 12.95 -3.58
C VAL A 363 15.75 13.81 -2.38
N LEU A 364 15.93 13.22 -1.19
CA LEU A 364 16.22 13.95 0.04
C LEU A 364 17.59 14.61 0.04
N LYS A 365 18.58 14.03 -0.66
CA LYS A 365 19.93 14.58 -0.71
C LYS A 365 20.05 15.77 -1.66
N GLU A 366 19.25 15.79 -2.73
CA GLU A 366 19.41 16.72 -3.84
C GLU A 366 18.35 17.82 -3.86
N PHE A 367 17.30 17.70 -3.04
CA PHE A 367 16.21 18.67 -2.95
C PHE A 367 16.29 19.46 -1.64
N ILE A 368 16.20 20.80 -1.72
CA ILE A 368 16.45 21.69 -0.58
C ILE A 368 15.14 22.10 0.12
N ASN A 369 14.05 22.28 -0.63
CA ASN A 369 12.76 22.75 -0.09
C ASN A 369 11.70 21.64 -0.06
N ILE A 370 11.87 20.66 0.83
CA ILE A 370 10.98 19.51 0.96
C ILE A 370 10.08 19.68 2.19
N THR A 371 8.78 19.45 2.01
CA THR A 371 7.86 19.20 3.13
C THR A 371 7.49 17.73 3.17
N ILE A 372 7.87 17.05 4.26
CA ILE A 372 7.53 15.65 4.47
C ILE A 372 6.38 15.57 5.46
N LEU A 373 5.32 14.85 5.09
CA LEU A 373 4.20 14.48 5.95
C LEU A 373 4.42 13.04 6.41
N PRO A 374 4.97 12.83 7.62
CA PRO A 374 5.30 11.51 8.11
C PRO A 374 4.04 10.76 8.55
N TYR A 375 4.12 9.42 8.54
CA TYR A 375 3.00 8.54 8.86
C TYR A 375 2.31 8.83 10.21
N GLU A 376 3.09 9.24 11.22
CA GLU A 376 2.57 9.54 12.55
C GLU A 376 1.62 10.75 12.56
N VAL A 377 1.80 11.71 11.65
CA VAL A 377 0.86 12.84 11.51
C VAL A 377 -0.47 12.32 10.97
N CYS A 378 -0.45 11.51 9.92
CA CYS A 378 -1.66 10.89 9.36
C CYS A 378 -2.44 10.09 10.42
N ARG A 379 -1.73 9.39 11.31
CA ARG A 379 -2.34 8.61 12.41
C ARG A 379 -3.05 9.45 13.47
N LYS A 380 -2.76 10.75 13.58
CA LYS A 380 -3.43 11.66 14.53
C LYS A 380 -4.76 12.19 13.99
N PHE A 381 -4.99 12.15 12.68
CA PHE A 381 -6.16 12.71 12.00
C PHE A 381 -6.97 11.60 11.33
N LEU A 382 -7.52 10.69 12.13
CA LEU A 382 -8.37 9.62 11.65
C LEU A 382 -9.77 10.15 11.31
N LEU A 383 -10.35 9.67 10.21
CA LEU A 383 -11.76 9.86 9.93
C LEU A 383 -12.56 8.85 10.76
N PRO A 384 -13.46 9.29 11.65
CA PRO A 384 -14.32 8.39 12.42
C PRO A 384 -15.34 7.69 11.51
N TRP A 385 -15.91 6.57 11.95
CA TRP A 385 -16.93 5.85 11.17
C TRP A 385 -18.14 6.71 10.83
N ASP A 386 -18.57 7.56 11.76
CA ASP A 386 -19.66 8.53 11.58
C ASP A 386 -19.42 9.55 10.45
N PHE A 387 -18.19 9.64 9.91
CA PHE A 387 -17.91 10.44 8.72
C PHE A 387 -18.42 9.78 7.43
N PHE A 388 -18.53 8.44 7.43
CA PHE A 388 -18.90 7.62 6.28
C PHE A 388 -20.36 7.16 6.28
N ASP A 389 -21.05 7.28 7.42
CA ASP A 389 -22.51 7.10 7.55
C ASP A 389 -23.25 8.33 7.01
#